data_AF-D0SH85-F1
#
_entry.id   AF-D0SH85-F1
#
_cell.length_a   1.000
_cell.length_b   1.000
_cell.length_c   1.000
_cell.angle_alpha   90.00
_cell.angle_beta   90.00
_cell.angle_gamma   90.00
#
_symmetry.space_group_name_H-M   'P 1'
#
loop_
_entity.id
_entity.type
_entity.pdbx_description
1 polymer ?
#
loop_
_entity_poly.entity_id
_entity_poly.type
_entity_poly.pdbx_seq_one_letter_code
_entity_poly.pdbx_strand_id
1 'polypeptide(L)'
;MNLQLIILWRLLIVMPNELLISQQARDLGNQLIKEMNINKGYGMANFLGVNFCYDNHQAVLIWTFQQLEKQPALNDFGEIKKYFLLFFPDSVYQIA
;
A
#
# COMPACT_ATOMS: atom_id res chain seq x y z
N MET A 1 -15.72 -9.80 33.76
CA MET A 1 -15.32 -9.21 32.48
C MET A 1 -14.66 -10.30 31.63
N ASN A 2 -15.21 -10.62 30.46
CA ASN A 2 -14.84 -11.81 29.70
C ASN A 2 -13.78 -11.46 28.63
N LEU A 3 -12.60 -12.09 28.72
CA LEU A 3 -11.48 -11.89 27.80
C LEU A 3 -11.82 -12.25 26.34
N GLN A 4 -12.74 -13.20 26.12
CA GLN A 4 -13.21 -13.60 24.79
C GLN A 4 -14.03 -12.48 24.13
N LEU A 5 -14.84 -11.77 24.91
CA LEU A 5 -15.56 -10.58 24.45
C LEU A 5 -14.59 -9.45 24.11
N ILE A 6 -13.55 -9.22 24.92
CA ILE A 6 -12.52 -8.20 24.61
C ILE A 6 -11.81 -8.51 23.28
N ILE A 7 -11.45 -9.78 23.03
CA ILE A 7 -10.81 -10.18 21.76
C ILE A 7 -11.79 -10.05 20.59
N LEU A 8 -13.07 -10.41 20.76
CA LEU A 8 -14.11 -10.23 19.75
C LEU A 8 -14.34 -8.74 19.41
N TRP A 9 -14.41 -7.88 20.44
CA TRP A 9 -14.55 -6.43 20.27
C TRP A 9 -13.31 -5.82 19.62
N ARG A 10 -12.12 -6.33 19.92
CA ARG A 10 -10.85 -5.87 19.33
C ARG A 10 -10.67 -6.32 17.86
N LEU A 11 -11.36 -7.37 17.42
CA LEU A 11 -11.43 -7.80 16.02
C LEU A 11 -12.56 -7.09 15.23
N LEU A 12 -13.64 -6.69 15.90
CA LEU A 12 -14.77 -5.97 15.28
C LEU A 12 -14.54 -4.46 15.17
N ILE A 13 -13.67 -3.88 16.00
CA ILE A 13 -13.18 -2.52 15.79
C ILE A 13 -12.07 -2.60 14.74
N VAL A 14 -12.45 -2.79 13.47
CA VAL A 14 -11.61 -2.30 12.37
C VAL A 14 -11.51 -0.80 12.63
N MET A 15 -10.34 -0.33 13.06
CA MET A 15 -10.16 1.09 13.29
C MET A 15 -10.49 1.82 11.98
N PRO A 16 -11.18 2.97 12.00
CA PRO A 16 -11.65 3.65 10.78
C PRO A 16 -10.54 4.04 9.78
N ASN A 17 -9.28 3.83 10.15
CA ASN A 17 -8.08 4.07 9.33
C ASN A 17 -7.23 2.81 9.09
N GLU A 18 -7.66 1.62 9.54
CA GLU A 18 -6.96 0.37 9.26
C GLU A 18 -7.40 -0.19 7.90
N LEU A 19 -6.49 -0.16 6.95
CA LEU A 19 -6.65 -0.86 5.68
C LEU A 19 -6.66 -2.37 5.94
N LEU A 20 -7.73 -3.04 5.49
CA LEU A 20 -7.84 -4.50 5.48
C LEU A 20 -7.02 -5.05 4.30
N ILE A 21 -5.72 -5.24 4.53
CA ILE A 21 -4.75 -5.77 3.56
C ILE A 21 -3.91 -6.88 4.21
N SER A 22 -3.38 -7.79 3.41
CA SER A 22 -2.48 -8.84 3.89
C SER A 22 -1.20 -8.25 4.52
N GLN A 23 -0.62 -8.94 5.49
CA GLN A 23 0.64 -8.49 6.12
C GLN A 23 1.76 -8.35 5.08
N GLN A 24 1.83 -9.27 4.12
CA GLN A 24 2.80 -9.20 3.04
C GLN A 24 2.63 -7.94 2.17
N ALA A 25 1.39 -7.57 1.81
CA ALA A 25 1.12 -6.34 1.08
C ALA A 25 1.56 -5.10 1.88
N ARG A 26 1.33 -5.14 3.20
CA ARG A 26 1.75 -4.07 4.11
C ARG A 26 3.27 -3.94 4.15
N ASP A 27 4.00 -5.05 4.25
CA ASP A 27 5.45 -5.05 4.32
C ASP A 27 6.08 -4.54 3.02
N LEU A 28 5.67 -5.08 1.87
CA LEU A 28 6.16 -4.67 0.55
C LEU A 28 5.77 -3.22 0.23
N GLY A 29 4.54 -2.82 0.55
CA GLY A 29 4.07 -1.44 0.30
C GLY A 29 4.79 -0.42 1.18
N ASN A 30 5.07 -0.74 2.44
CA ASN A 30 5.90 0.11 3.30
C ASN A 30 7.35 0.20 2.81
N GLN A 31 7.90 -0.90 2.29
CA GLN A 31 9.23 -0.88 1.67
C GLN A 31 9.25 0.04 0.44
N LEU A 32 8.23 -0.02 -0.42
CA LEU A 32 8.09 0.91 -1.55
C LEU A 32 8.04 2.37 -1.09
N ILE A 33 7.19 2.68 -0.11
CA ILE A 33 7.06 4.04 0.45
C ILE A 33 8.42 4.58 0.90
N LYS A 34 9.20 3.74 1.59
CA LYS A 34 10.52 4.10 2.09
C LYS A 34 11.54 4.28 0.96
N GLU A 35 11.65 3.31 0.04
CA GLU A 35 12.66 3.34 -1.02
C GLU A 35 12.41 4.44 -2.06
N MET A 36 11.15 4.73 -2.34
CA MET A 36 10.75 5.77 -3.29
C MET A 36 10.63 7.16 -2.64
N ASN A 37 10.94 7.27 -1.34
CA ASN A 37 10.82 8.50 -0.54
C ASN A 37 9.44 9.17 -0.69
N ILE A 38 8.38 8.36 -0.58
CA ILE A 38 7.01 8.83 -0.79
C ILE A 38 6.58 9.66 0.41
N ASN A 39 6.34 10.95 0.18
CA ASN A 39 5.87 11.86 1.21
C ASN A 39 4.40 11.58 1.58
N LYS A 40 4.06 11.87 2.84
CA LYS A 40 2.67 12.03 3.26
C LYS A 40 2.02 13.14 2.42
N GLY A 41 0.77 12.94 2.02
CA GLY A 41 0.07 13.88 1.14
C GLY A 41 -0.93 13.16 0.24
N TYR A 42 -1.34 13.81 -0.83
CA TYR A 42 -2.34 13.28 -1.78
C TYR A 42 -1.84 13.41 -3.22
N GLY A 43 -2.50 12.70 -4.13
CA GLY A 43 -2.26 12.77 -5.57
C GLY A 43 -1.85 11.43 -6.19
N MET A 44 -1.19 10.54 -5.45
CA MET A 44 -0.75 9.24 -5.98
C MET A 44 -1.90 8.28 -6.33
N ALA A 45 -3.04 8.38 -5.65
CA ALA A 45 -4.17 7.50 -5.88
C ALA A 45 -4.64 7.47 -7.34
N ASN A 46 -4.63 8.62 -8.02
CA ASN A 46 -5.01 8.73 -9.43
C ASN A 46 -4.00 8.03 -10.36
N PHE A 47 -2.71 8.16 -10.08
CA PHE A 47 -1.67 7.48 -10.88
C PHE A 47 -1.76 5.97 -10.70
N LEU A 48 -1.94 5.51 -9.46
CA LEU A 48 -2.00 4.09 -9.13
C LEU A 48 -3.35 3.44 -9.47
N GLY A 49 -4.34 4.20 -9.94
CA GLY A 49 -5.66 3.68 -10.28
C GLY A 49 -6.43 3.12 -9.08
N VAL A 50 -6.21 3.68 -7.90
CA VAL A 50 -6.93 3.35 -6.65
C VAL A 50 -7.87 4.49 -6.26
N ASN A 51 -8.71 4.29 -5.24
CA ASN A 51 -9.68 5.31 -4.83
C ASN A 51 -8.97 6.63 -4.43
N PHE A 52 -9.43 7.76 -4.98
CA PHE A 52 -8.85 9.08 -4.74
C PHE A 52 -8.91 9.54 -3.27
N CYS A 53 -9.74 8.91 -2.44
CA CYS A 53 -9.83 9.22 -1.01
C CYS A 53 -8.59 8.81 -0.21
N TYR A 54 -7.75 7.93 -0.78
CA TYR A 54 -6.53 7.49 -0.13
C TYR A 54 -5.44 8.55 -0.21
N ASP A 55 -4.78 8.78 0.93
CA ASP A 55 -3.50 9.50 0.94
C ASP A 55 -2.43 8.70 0.18
N ASN A 56 -1.28 9.30 -0.10
CA ASN A 56 -0.21 8.67 -0.89
C ASN A 56 0.27 7.33 -0.30
N HIS A 57 0.34 7.21 1.02
CA HIS A 57 0.79 5.97 1.68
C HIS A 57 -0.28 4.89 1.57
N GLN A 58 -1.53 5.26 1.88
CA GLN A 58 -2.67 4.36 1.72
C GLN A 58 -2.83 3.90 0.27
N ALA A 59 -2.63 4.80 -0.69
CA ALA A 59 -2.73 4.50 -2.12
C ALA A 59 -1.68 3.45 -2.52
N VAL A 60 -0.43 3.60 -2.08
CA VAL A 60 0.64 2.62 -2.34
C VAL A 60 0.34 1.27 -1.69
N LEU A 61 -0.15 1.27 -0.44
CA LEU A 61 -0.51 0.04 0.27
C LEU A 61 -1.66 -0.71 -0.41
N ILE A 62 -2.70 0.00 -0.83
CA ILE A 62 -3.86 -0.59 -1.51
C ILE A 62 -3.47 -1.07 -2.91
N TRP A 63 -2.70 -0.28 -3.66
CA TRP A 63 -2.20 -0.69 -4.96
C TRP A 63 -1.34 -1.97 -4.85
N THR A 64 -0.44 -2.03 -3.86
CA THR A 64 0.42 -3.19 -3.61
C THR A 64 -0.42 -4.42 -3.31
N PHE A 65 -1.41 -4.30 -2.42
CA PHE A 65 -2.35 -5.37 -2.12
C PHE A 65 -3.09 -5.86 -3.37
N GLN A 66 -3.61 -4.95 -4.19
CA GLN A 66 -4.30 -5.31 -5.44
C GLN A 66 -3.39 -6.04 -6.43
N GLN A 67 -2.09 -5.72 -6.50
CA GLN A 67 -1.18 -6.46 -7.37
C GLN A 67 -0.94 -7.90 -6.86
N LEU A 68 -0.79 -8.08 -5.54
CA LEU A 68 -0.66 -9.41 -4.94
C LEU A 68 -1.92 -10.27 -5.16
N GLU A 69 -3.11 -9.68 -5.01
CA GLU A 69 -4.38 -10.38 -5.24
C GLU A 69 -4.55 -10.79 -6.72
N LYS A 70 -4.11 -9.94 -7.65
CA LYS A 70 -4.16 -10.24 -9.10
C LYS A 70 -3.12 -11.29 -9.49
N GLN A 71 -1.96 -11.27 -8.85
CA GLN A 71 -0.85 -12.16 -9.17
C GLN A 71 -0.16 -12.63 -7.88
N PRO A 72 -0.65 -13.71 -7.23
CA PRO A 72 -0.10 -14.20 -5.97
C PRO A 72 1.38 -14.66 -6.04
N ALA A 73 1.87 -14.96 -7.25
CA ALA A 73 3.27 -15.27 -7.48
C ALA A 73 4.19 -14.02 -7.40
N LEU A 74 3.63 -12.81 -7.40
CA LEU A 74 4.35 -11.54 -7.28
C LEU A 74 4.74 -11.27 -5.82
N ASN A 75 5.54 -12.15 -5.22
CA ASN A 75 5.92 -12.04 -3.80
C ASN A 75 7.28 -11.38 -3.55
N ASP A 76 7.97 -10.98 -4.62
CA ASP A 76 9.28 -10.34 -4.58
C ASP A 76 9.18 -8.81 -4.69
N PHE A 77 10.01 -8.13 -3.90
CA PHE A 77 10.04 -6.67 -3.87
C PHE A 77 10.55 -6.06 -5.18
N GLY A 78 11.57 -6.66 -5.80
CA GLY A 78 12.15 -6.14 -7.05
C GLY A 78 11.13 -6.11 -8.19
N GLU A 79 10.34 -7.18 -8.32
CA GLU A 79 9.25 -7.24 -9.30
C GLU A 79 8.14 -6.22 -9.00
N ILE A 80 7.71 -6.10 -7.74
CA ILE A 80 6.71 -5.08 -7.37
C ILE A 80 7.20 -3.67 -7.70
N LYS A 81 8.45 -3.36 -7.37
CA LYS A 81 9.06 -2.06 -7.66
C LYS A 81 9.11 -1.78 -9.16
N LYS A 82 9.43 -2.79 -9.98
CA LYS A 82 9.40 -2.67 -11.44
C LYS A 82 8.01 -2.26 -11.95
N TYR A 83 6.95 -2.90 -11.46
CA TYR A 83 5.57 -2.49 -11.82
C TYR A 83 5.23 -1.09 -11.31
N PHE A 84 5.67 -0.74 -10.11
CA PHE A 84 5.43 0.57 -9.53
C PHE A 84 6.06 1.70 -10.37
N LEU A 85 7.28 1.48 -10.86
CA LEU A 85 8.01 2.46 -11.68
C LEU A 85 7.36 2.70 -13.05
N LEU A 86 6.52 1.78 -13.57
CA LEU A 86 5.80 2.00 -14.83
C LEU A 86 4.85 3.22 -14.78
N PHE A 87 4.46 3.66 -13.58
CA PHE A 87 3.62 4.85 -13.39
C PHE A 87 4.42 6.17 -13.41
N PHE A 88 5.76 6.09 -13.34
CA PHE A 88 6.64 7.25 -13.25
C PHE A 88 7.69 7.17 -14.36
N PRO A 89 7.42 7.73 -15.56
CA PRO A 89 8.38 7.69 -16.65
C PRO A 89 9.70 8.36 -16.24
N ASP A 90 10.82 7.84 -16.76
CA ASP A 90 12.20 8.17 -16.39
C ASP A 90 12.54 9.68 -16.37
N SER A 91 11.71 10.54 -16.96
CA SER A 91 11.88 11.99 -17.00
C SER A 91 11.80 12.71 -15.65
N VAL A 92 11.32 12.07 -14.58
CA VAL A 92 11.24 12.71 -13.24
C VAL A 92 12.53 12.57 -12.42
N TYR A 93 13.48 11.73 -12.87
CA TYR A 93 14.77 11.51 -12.20
C TYR A 93 15.96 12.18 -12.91
N GLN A 94 15.73 13.19 -13.76
CA GLN A 94 16.82 14.09 -14.12
C GLN A 94 17.14 15.00 -12.94
N ILE A 95 18.04 14.48 -12.09
CA ILE A 95 19.06 15.15 -11.30
C ILE A 95 18.86 16.67 -11.15
N ALA A 96 18.46 17.09 -9.95
CA ALA A 96 18.80 18.40 -9.40
C ALA A 96 19.85 18.20 -8.31
#